data_AF-A0A3S4WP37-F1
#
_entry.id   AF-A0A3S4WP37-F1
#
_cell.length_a   1.000
_cell.length_b   1.000
_cell.length_c   1.000
_cell.angle_alpha   90.00
_cell.angle_beta   90.00
_cell.angle_gamma   90.00
#
_symmetry.space_group_name_H-M   'P 1'
#
loop_
_entity.id
_entity.type
_entity.pdbx_description
1 polymer ?
#
loop_
_entity_poly.entity_id
_entity_poly.type
_entity_poly.pdbx_seq_one_letter_code
_entity_poly.pdbx_strand_id
1 'polypeptide(L)'
;MLTKSLLDEAGVDKSLIDELILGQVLGAGCEQNVARQALINSGLSVEKTAFIVNMLCGSIGLGYDAISLNRADLLLCGGVENMSLAPLFT
;
A
#
# COMPACT_ATOMS: atom_id res chain seq x y z
N MET A 1 -8.26 9.87 -3.81
CA MET A 1 -7.07 9.07 -3.42
C MET A 1 -6.65 8.24 -4.62
N LEU A 2 -5.36 8.18 -4.95
CA LEU A 2 -4.86 7.51 -6.16
C LEU A 2 -5.28 6.04 -6.24
N THR A 3 -5.16 5.31 -5.15
CA THR A 3 -5.57 3.89 -5.04
C THR A 3 -7.05 3.66 -5.33
N LYS A 4 -7.94 4.57 -4.93
CA LYS A 4 -9.37 4.49 -5.27
C LYS A 4 -9.59 4.64 -6.78
N SER A 5 -9.03 5.71 -7.36
CA SER A 5 -9.16 6.00 -8.80
C SER A 5 -8.59 4.87 -9.65
N LEU A 6 -7.43 4.31 -9.26
CA LEU A 6 -6.82 3.17 -9.93
C LEU A 6 -7.75 1.95 -9.96
N LEU A 7 -8.39 1.61 -8.83
CA LEU A 7 -9.30 0.46 -8.76
C LEU A 7 -10.56 0.68 -9.61
N ASP A 8 -11.09 1.90 -9.59
CA ASP A 8 -12.26 2.27 -10.38
C ASP A 8 -11.94 2.24 -11.89
N GLU A 9 -10.74 2.67 -12.31
CA GLU A 9 -10.25 2.60 -13.70
C GLU A 9 -9.93 1.16 -14.15
N ALA A 10 -9.34 0.35 -13.28
CA ALA A 10 -8.98 -1.03 -13.58
C ALA A 10 -10.20 -1.95 -13.72
N GLY A 11 -11.38 -1.54 -13.23
CA GLY A 11 -12.60 -2.34 -13.29
C GLY A 11 -12.53 -3.65 -12.50
N VAL A 12 -11.65 -3.71 -11.49
CA VAL A 12 -11.40 -4.90 -10.68
C VAL A 12 -12.41 -4.98 -9.54
N ASP A 13 -12.93 -6.18 -9.27
CA ASP A 13 -13.73 -6.41 -8.07
C ASP A 13 -12.85 -6.25 -6.81
N LYS A 14 -13.15 -5.21 -6.03
CA LYS A 14 -12.47 -4.86 -4.78
C LYS A 14 -12.50 -5.99 -3.75
N SER A 15 -13.46 -6.91 -3.83
CA SER A 15 -13.56 -8.06 -2.93
C SER A 15 -12.42 -9.07 -3.11
N LEU A 16 -11.81 -9.10 -4.29
CA LEU A 16 -10.74 -10.02 -4.66
C LEU A 16 -9.36 -9.55 -4.18
N ILE A 17 -9.22 -8.31 -3.69
CA ILE A 17 -7.92 -7.80 -3.23
C ILE A 17 -7.65 -8.29 -1.81
N ASP A 18 -6.58 -9.06 -1.65
CA ASP A 18 -6.20 -9.70 -0.39
C ASP A 18 -5.35 -8.80 0.52
N GLU A 19 -4.51 -7.98 -0.08
CA GLU A 19 -3.51 -7.19 0.65
C GLU A 19 -3.14 -5.90 -0.08
N LEU A 20 -2.70 -4.90 0.69
CA LEU A 20 -2.14 -3.65 0.16
C LEU A 20 -0.79 -3.36 0.83
N ILE A 21 0.28 -3.33 0.02
CA ILE A 21 1.66 -3.11 0.47
C ILE A 21 2.18 -1.81 -0.14
N LEU A 22 2.51 -0.81 0.70
CA LEU A 22 3.15 0.42 0.22
C LEU A 22 4.58 0.54 0.72
N GLY A 23 5.48 0.93 -0.18
CA GLY A 23 6.80 1.39 0.17
C GLY A 23 6.75 2.83 0.70
N GLN A 24 7.40 3.09 1.82
CA GLN A 24 7.56 4.45 2.36
C GLN A 24 8.84 4.51 3.19
N VAL A 25 9.73 5.44 2.87
CA VAL A 25 11.01 5.60 3.57
C VAL A 25 10.88 6.62 4.70
N LEU A 26 10.27 7.77 4.43
CA LEU A 26 10.18 8.88 5.39
C LEU A 26 8.75 9.00 5.93
N GLY A 27 8.47 8.29 7.02
CA GLY A 27 7.15 8.33 7.66
C GLY A 27 6.92 9.44 8.67
N ALA A 28 7.90 10.31 8.91
CA ALA A 28 7.70 11.43 9.83
C ALA A 28 6.63 12.38 9.28
N GLY A 29 5.72 12.83 10.15
CA GLY A 29 4.62 13.72 9.76
C GLY A 29 3.46 13.04 9.02
N CYS A 30 3.55 11.74 8.72
CA CYS A 30 2.44 10.96 8.19
C CYS A 30 1.61 10.31 9.30
N GLU A 31 0.38 9.93 8.98
CA GLU A 31 -0.47 9.13 9.87
C GLU A 31 0.10 7.73 10.11
N GLN A 32 -0.38 7.07 11.18
CA GLN A 32 0.00 5.69 11.48
C GLN A 32 -0.40 4.77 10.32
N ASN A 33 0.59 4.04 9.78
CA ASN A 33 0.44 3.07 8.69
C ASN A 33 -0.39 3.65 7.52
N VAL A 34 0.25 4.47 6.67
CA VAL A 34 -0.40 5.10 5.51
C VAL A 34 -1.00 4.07 4.54
N ALA A 35 -0.45 2.85 4.45
CA ALA A 35 -1.02 1.76 3.68
C ALA A 35 -2.41 1.36 4.23
N ARG A 36 -2.57 1.34 5.55
CA ARG A 36 -3.88 1.08 6.17
C ARG A 36 -4.88 2.18 5.88
N GLN A 37 -4.48 3.44 5.98
CA GLN A 37 -5.33 4.57 5.61
C GLN A 37 -5.72 4.51 4.13
N ALA A 38 -4.78 4.10 3.27
CA ALA A 38 -5.05 3.91 1.85
C ALA A 38 -6.07 2.82 1.58
N LEU A 39 -5.95 1.67 2.24
CA LEU A 39 -6.88 0.56 2.12
C LEU A 39 -8.32 1.02 2.45
N ILE A 40 -8.51 1.66 3.61
CA ILE A 40 -9.82 2.14 4.06
C ILE A 40 -10.40 3.18 3.09
N ASN A 41 -9.61 4.20 2.75
CA ASN A 41 -10.06 5.30 1.88
C ASN A 41 -10.28 4.88 0.41
N SER A 42 -9.79 3.70 0.01
CA SER A 42 -10.02 3.12 -1.31
C SER A 42 -11.33 2.32 -1.41
N GLY A 43 -12.00 2.09 -0.28
CA GLY A 43 -13.19 1.25 -0.20
C GLY A 43 -12.89 -0.25 -0.27
N LEU A 44 -11.67 -0.66 0.07
CA LEU A 44 -11.32 -2.07 0.27
C LEU A 44 -11.84 -2.55 1.63
N SER A 45 -12.07 -3.86 1.77
CA SER A 45 -12.56 -4.44 3.02
C SER A 45 -11.58 -4.22 4.17
N VAL A 46 -12.10 -3.75 5.32
CA VAL A 46 -11.30 -3.51 6.53
C VAL A 46 -10.66 -4.78 7.10
N GLU A 47 -11.17 -5.96 6.76
CA GLU A 47 -10.60 -7.24 7.17
C GLU A 47 -9.30 -7.59 6.41
N LYS A 48 -9.05 -6.93 5.28
CA LYS A 48 -7.86 -7.17 4.46
C LYS A 48 -6.63 -6.49 5.05
N THR A 49 -5.47 -7.11 4.85
CA THR A 49 -4.21 -6.66 5.46
C THR A 49 -3.62 -5.48 4.67
N ALA A 50 -3.05 -4.52 5.39
CA ALA A 50 -2.26 -3.45 4.76
C ALA A 50 -1.11 -3.00 5.64
N PHE A 51 0.08 -2.87 5.06
CA PHE A 51 1.26 -2.47 5.79
C PHE A 51 2.25 -1.69 4.93
N ILE A 52 3.14 -0.97 5.63
CA ILE A 52 4.22 -0.20 5.06
C ILE A 52 5.51 -1.04 5.13
N VAL A 53 6.32 -0.98 4.07
CA VAL A 53 7.69 -1.47 4.09
C VAL A 53 8.66 -0.33 3.81
N ASN A 54 9.67 -0.17 4.66
CA ASN A 54 10.80 0.70 4.39
C ASN A 54 11.93 -0.13 3.77
N MET A 55 11.86 -0.30 2.46
CA MET A 55 12.87 -1.04 1.69
C MET A 55 12.91 -0.54 0.24
N LEU A 56 12.80 0.77 -0.01
CA LEU A 56 12.77 1.34 -1.37
C LEU A 56 11.77 0.57 -2.28
N CYS A 57 12.26 -0.23 -3.22
CA CYS A 57 11.50 -1.07 -4.15
C CYS A 57 10.94 -2.39 -3.54
N GLY A 58 11.12 -2.63 -2.25
CA GLY A 58 10.76 -3.89 -1.59
C GLY A 58 9.26 -4.19 -1.52
N SER A 59 8.38 -3.20 -1.73
CA SER A 59 6.92 -3.45 -1.75
C SER A 59 6.50 -4.37 -2.89
N ILE A 60 7.13 -4.27 -4.06
CA ILE A 60 6.85 -5.15 -5.20
C ILE A 60 7.45 -6.54 -4.96
N GLY A 61 8.63 -6.62 -4.35
CA GLY A 61 9.26 -7.90 -3.98
C GLY A 61 8.41 -8.71 -3.01
N LEU A 62 7.91 -8.08 -1.95
CA LEU A 62 7.00 -8.73 -0.99
C LEU A 62 5.68 -9.15 -1.66
N GLY A 63 5.17 -8.37 -2.60
CA GLY A 63 3.99 -8.75 -3.38
C GLY A 63 4.22 -9.96 -4.28
N TYR A 64 5.38 -10.01 -4.93
CA TYR A 64 5.78 -11.19 -5.71
C TYR A 64 5.89 -12.43 -4.82
N ASP A 65 6.51 -12.31 -3.64
CA ASP A 65 6.62 -13.42 -2.69
C ASP A 65 5.24 -13.87 -2.20
N ALA A 66 4.32 -12.94 -1.93
CA ALA A 66 2.95 -13.26 -1.52
C ALA A 66 2.21 -14.11 -2.55
N ILE A 67 2.33 -13.76 -3.84
CA ILE A 67 1.73 -14.55 -4.93
C ILE A 67 2.47 -15.89 -5.09
N SER A 68 3.79 -15.87 -5.13
CA SER A 68 4.62 -17.06 -5.39
C SER A 68 4.47 -18.12 -4.29
N LEU A 69 4.20 -17.69 -3.05
CA LEU A 69 3.95 -18.57 -1.90
C LEU A 69 2.46 -18.90 -1.70
N ASN A 70 1.58 -18.55 -2.65
CA ASN A 70 0.12 -18.75 -2.58
C ASN A 70 -0.51 -18.14 -1.30
N ARG A 71 -0.02 -16.97 -0.86
CA ARG A 71 -0.59 -16.22 0.26
C ARG A 71 -1.63 -15.18 -0.17
N ALA A 72 -1.60 -14.77 -1.44
CA ALA A 72 -2.55 -13.83 -2.03
C ALA A 72 -2.69 -14.15 -3.52
N ASP A 73 -3.92 -14.03 -4.04
CA ASP A 73 -4.19 -14.22 -5.48
C ASP A 73 -4.15 -12.88 -6.23
N LEU A 74 -4.57 -11.81 -5.53
CA LEU A 74 -4.55 -10.45 -6.05
C LEU A 74 -4.27 -9.46 -4.92
N LEU A 75 -3.28 -8.60 -5.11
CA LEU A 75 -2.92 -7.59 -4.12
C LEU A 75 -2.49 -6.28 -4.79
N LEU A 76 -2.48 -5.20 -4.02
CA LEU A 76 -2.04 -3.89 -4.48
C LEU A 76 -0.65 -3.56 -3.91
N CYS A 77 0.33 -3.38 -4.79
CA CYS A 77 1.65 -2.87 -4.42
C CYS A 77 1.86 -1.45 -4.93
N GLY A 78 2.59 -0.64 -4.17
CA GLY A 78 2.97 0.70 -4.62
C GLY A 78 3.97 1.37 -3.69
N GLY A 79 4.02 2.70 -3.77
CA GLY A 79 4.83 3.54 -2.91
C GLY A 79 4.16 4.89 -2.66
N VAL A 80 4.48 5.47 -1.52
CA VAL A 80 4.02 6.81 -1.13
C VAL A 80 5.15 7.50 -0.37
N GLU A 81 5.35 8.78 -0.62
CA GLU A 81 6.37 9.58 0.03
C GLU A 81 5.92 11.04 0.07
N ASN A 82 6.22 11.75 1.17
CA ASN A 82 5.97 13.19 1.28
C ASN A 82 7.25 13.91 1.70
N MET A 83 8.03 14.36 0.72
CA MET A 83 9.29 15.06 0.96
C MET A 83 9.10 16.42 1.65
N SER A 84 7.93 17.04 1.52
CA SER A 84 7.65 18.33 2.17
C SER A 84 7.53 18.22 3.69
N LEU A 85 7.18 17.03 4.20
CA LEU A 85 7.12 16.73 5.63
C LEU A 85 8.34 15.95 6.13
N ALA A 86 9.33 15.72 5.26
CA ALA A 86 10.56 15.05 5.64
C ALA A 86 11.25 15.82 6.77
N PRO A 87 11.76 15.13 7.80
CA PRO A 87 12.43 15.78 8.90
C PRO A 87 13.71 16.43 8.39
N LEU A 88 13.89 17.71 8.71
CA LEU A 88 15.14 18.40 8.46
C LEU A 88 16.16 17.93 9.51
N PHE A 89 17.25 17.34 9.07
CA PHE A 89 18.38 17.06 9.95
C PHE A 89 19.25 18.31 10.02
N THR A 90 19.22 18.98 11.17
CA THR A 90 20.17 20.02 11.61
C THR A 90 20.74 19.64 12.95
#